data_AF-A0A1Y4WQ16-F1
#
_entry.id   AF-A0A1Y4WQ16-F1
#
_cell.length_a   1.000
_cell.length_b   1.000
_cell.length_c   1.000
_cell.angle_alpha   90.00
_cell.angle_beta   90.00
_cell.angle_gamma   90.00
#
_symmetry.space_group_name_H-M   'P 1'
#
loop_
_entity.id
_entity.type
_entity.pdbx_description
1 polymer ?
#
loop_
_entity_poly.entity_id
_entity_poly.type
_entity_poly.pdbx_seq_one_letter_code
_entity_poly.pdbx_strand_id
1 'polypeptide(L)'
;MPTVEDVLDDLTLQASEIVSREDDSQIVIDLYNVISQKCENGDLLNELNGIERVFYLCQTFVLMMGSGGIETYYKEPSGNYANETVEALLEMNAKRTALILDRGNGIFHEGIVPENQQLRIEELKNLDYSEISWLFDLLDQEFLQLKEDLEMLSLNYVLNHKEAFM
;
A
#
# COMPACT_ATOMS: atom_id res chain seq x y z
N MET A 1 -19.53 -26.28 -4.40
CA MET A 1 -18.96 -24.93 -4.32
C MET A 1 -17.70 -25.04 -3.50
N PRO A 2 -16.58 -24.44 -3.92
CA PRO A 2 -15.38 -24.37 -3.10
C PRO A 2 -15.68 -23.62 -1.80
N THR A 3 -15.04 -24.01 -0.71
CA THR A 3 -15.06 -23.32 0.58
C THR A 3 -14.11 -22.13 0.56
N VAL A 4 -14.17 -21.26 1.59
CA VAL A 4 -13.21 -20.14 1.74
C VAL A 4 -11.78 -20.67 1.86
N GLU A 5 -11.59 -21.75 2.62
CA GLU A 5 -10.30 -22.41 2.80
C GLU A 5 -9.75 -22.94 1.46
N ASP A 6 -10.58 -23.59 0.64
CA ASP A 6 -10.17 -24.06 -0.70
C ASP A 6 -9.69 -22.90 -1.61
N VAL A 7 -10.28 -21.70 -1.47
CA VAL A 7 -9.88 -20.52 -2.26
C VAL A 7 -8.57 -19.93 -1.74
N LEU A 8 -8.39 -19.86 -0.43
CA LEU A 8 -7.16 -19.35 0.18
C LEU A 8 -5.96 -20.26 -0.12
N ASP A 9 -6.16 -21.57 -0.13
CA ASP A 9 -5.13 -22.56 -0.49
C ASP A 9 -4.71 -22.40 -1.96
N ASP A 10 -5.66 -22.21 -2.88
CA ASP A 10 -5.37 -21.99 -4.30
C ASP A 10 -4.58 -20.69 -4.53
N LEU A 11 -4.96 -19.60 -3.86
CA LEU A 11 -4.23 -18.33 -3.96
C LEU A 11 -2.82 -18.43 -3.37
N THR A 12 -2.64 -19.18 -2.28
CA THR A 12 -1.33 -19.43 -1.68
C THR A 12 -0.43 -20.23 -2.63
N LEU A 13 -0.99 -21.25 -3.31
CA LEU A 13 -0.27 -21.98 -4.35
C LEU A 13 0.15 -21.08 -5.52
N GLN A 14 -0.74 -20.21 -5.99
CA GLN A 14 -0.42 -19.26 -7.06
C GLN A 14 0.70 -18.28 -6.65
N ALA A 15 0.67 -17.76 -5.42
CA ALA A 15 1.73 -16.91 -4.89
C ALA A 15 3.09 -17.64 -4.88
N SER A 16 3.10 -18.90 -4.42
CA SER A 16 4.28 -19.76 -4.40
C SER A 16 4.89 -19.97 -5.80
N GLU A 17 4.04 -20.22 -6.80
CA GLU A 17 4.47 -20.37 -8.19
C GLU A 17 5.06 -19.06 -8.76
N ILE A 18 4.49 -17.91 -8.41
CA ILE A 18 4.98 -16.59 -8.86
C ILE A 18 6.38 -16.30 -8.30
N VAL A 19 6.57 -16.50 -6.99
CA VAL A 19 7.84 -16.21 -6.29
C VAL A 19 9.00 -17.16 -6.71
N SER A 20 8.65 -18.27 -7.35
CA SER A 20 9.59 -19.27 -7.88
C SER A 20 10.08 -18.98 -9.30
N ARG A 21 9.58 -17.93 -9.97
CA ARG A 21 9.97 -17.57 -11.35
C ARG A 21 11.38 -16.97 -11.41
N GLU A 22 12.02 -17.11 -12.58
CA GLU A 22 13.35 -16.53 -12.86
C GLU A 22 13.29 -15.11 -13.47
N ASP A 23 12.12 -14.68 -13.97
CA ASP A 23 11.91 -13.32 -14.52
C ASP A 23 11.30 -12.41 -13.47
N ASP A 24 12.13 -11.50 -12.97
CA ASP A 24 11.83 -10.58 -11.87
C ASP A 24 10.79 -9.50 -12.23
N SER A 25 10.67 -9.15 -13.52
CA SER A 25 9.95 -7.93 -13.96
C SER A 25 8.43 -7.98 -13.77
N GLN A 26 7.87 -9.17 -13.53
CA GLN A 26 6.42 -9.36 -13.41
C GLN A 26 6.01 -9.93 -12.04
N ILE A 27 6.98 -10.35 -11.21
CA ILE A 27 6.72 -10.97 -9.90
C ILE A 27 5.91 -10.04 -9.01
N VAL A 28 6.30 -8.76 -8.93
CA VAL A 28 5.66 -7.78 -8.03
C VAL A 28 4.19 -7.58 -8.41
N ILE A 29 3.90 -7.38 -9.69
CA ILE A 29 2.54 -7.11 -10.18
C ILE A 29 1.66 -8.36 -10.00
N ASP A 30 2.14 -9.53 -10.39
CA ASP A 30 1.37 -10.76 -10.30
C ASP A 30 1.09 -11.14 -8.86
N LEU A 31 2.10 -11.02 -7.99
CA LEU A 31 1.94 -11.28 -6.57
C LEU A 31 0.98 -10.27 -5.94
N TYR A 32 1.06 -8.98 -6.30
CA TYR A 32 0.10 -7.99 -5.84
C TYR A 32 -1.34 -8.37 -6.23
N ASN A 33 -1.56 -8.86 -7.45
CA ASN A 33 -2.88 -9.29 -7.88
C ASN A 33 -3.41 -10.49 -7.06
N VAL A 34 -2.56 -11.47 -6.77
CA VAL A 34 -2.93 -12.65 -5.95
C VAL A 34 -3.23 -12.23 -4.50
N ILE A 35 -2.37 -11.41 -3.90
CA ILE A 35 -2.57 -10.92 -2.53
C ILE A 35 -3.81 -10.03 -2.44
N SER A 36 -4.05 -9.18 -3.45
CA SER A 36 -5.27 -8.37 -3.53
C SER A 36 -6.53 -9.23 -3.58
N GLN A 37 -6.50 -10.36 -4.29
CA GLN A 37 -7.63 -11.30 -4.29
C GLN A 37 -7.79 -11.96 -2.92
N LYS A 38 -6.68 -12.37 -2.28
CA LYS A 38 -6.67 -13.01 -0.97
C LYS A 38 -7.30 -12.14 0.12
N CYS A 39 -7.07 -10.83 0.08
CA CYS A 39 -7.64 -9.89 1.04
C CYS A 39 -8.88 -9.14 0.52
N GLU A 40 -9.54 -9.60 -0.56
CA GLU A 40 -10.70 -8.94 -1.18
C GLU A 40 -10.50 -7.42 -1.41
N ASN A 41 -9.37 -7.04 -1.99
CA ASN A 41 -8.97 -5.66 -2.23
C ASN A 41 -8.94 -4.77 -0.97
N GLY A 42 -8.67 -5.38 0.20
CA GLY A 42 -8.44 -4.69 1.46
C GLY A 42 -9.54 -4.92 2.50
N ASP A 43 -10.65 -5.53 2.12
CA ASP A 43 -11.76 -5.84 3.02
C ASP A 43 -11.40 -6.95 4.04
N LEU A 44 -10.56 -7.90 3.64
CA LEU A 44 -10.12 -9.06 4.44
C LEU A 44 -8.62 -9.01 4.76
N LEU A 45 -8.13 -7.83 5.10
CA LEU A 45 -6.72 -7.56 5.38
C LEU A 45 -6.14 -8.34 6.59
N ASN A 46 -6.99 -8.96 7.42
CA ASN A 46 -6.59 -9.85 8.52
C ASN A 46 -6.29 -11.28 8.07
N GLU A 47 -6.65 -11.66 6.84
CA GLU A 47 -6.30 -12.97 6.25
C GLU A 47 -4.87 -13.00 5.70
N LEU A 48 -4.23 -11.84 5.60
CA LEU A 48 -2.82 -11.71 5.23
C LEU A 48 -1.94 -11.93 6.47
N ASN A 49 -0.83 -12.62 6.28
CA ASN A 49 0.23 -12.60 7.29
C ASN A 49 0.93 -11.22 7.30
N GLY A 50 1.75 -10.97 8.32
CA GLY A 50 2.41 -9.66 8.48
C GLY A 50 3.25 -9.22 7.28
N ILE A 51 3.95 -10.16 6.62
CA ILE A 51 4.79 -9.85 5.46
C ILE A 51 3.93 -9.53 4.23
N GLU A 52 2.90 -10.34 3.96
CA GLU A 52 1.95 -10.11 2.87
C GLU A 52 1.25 -8.76 3.04
N ARG A 53 0.89 -8.42 4.29
CA ARG A 53 0.26 -7.15 4.64
C ARG A 53 1.17 -5.95 4.37
N VAL A 54 2.43 -6.00 4.80
CA VAL A 54 3.42 -4.95 4.50
C VAL A 54 3.54 -4.75 2.99
N PHE A 55 3.69 -5.85 2.24
CA PHE A 55 3.79 -5.79 0.78
C PHE A 55 2.54 -5.16 0.16
N TYR A 56 1.34 -5.63 0.52
CA TYR A 56 0.07 -5.14 0.01
C TYR A 56 -0.12 -3.64 0.27
N LEU A 57 0.05 -3.20 1.52
CA LEU A 57 -0.11 -1.79 1.90
C LEU A 57 0.80 -0.87 1.09
N CYS A 58 2.06 -1.27 0.91
CA CYS A 58 3.02 -0.50 0.12
C CYS A 58 2.62 -0.42 -1.36
N GLN A 59 2.26 -1.55 -1.98
CA GLN A 59 1.86 -1.57 -3.39
C GLN A 59 0.58 -0.77 -3.63
N THR A 60 -0.41 -0.89 -2.74
CA THR A 60 -1.65 -0.11 -2.83
C THR A 60 -1.39 1.38 -2.70
N PHE A 61 -0.50 1.82 -1.79
CA PHE A 61 -0.11 3.23 -1.71
C PHE A 61 0.52 3.73 -3.01
N VAL A 62 1.49 3.00 -3.56
CA VAL A 62 2.15 3.33 -4.84
C VAL A 62 1.14 3.43 -5.97
N LEU A 63 0.18 2.49 -6.04
CA LEU A 63 -0.88 2.50 -7.05
C LEU A 63 -1.79 3.74 -6.92
N MET A 64 -2.19 4.11 -5.70
CA MET A 64 -3.02 5.29 -5.47
C MET A 64 -2.28 6.59 -5.83
N MET A 65 -1.02 6.72 -5.41
CA MET A 65 -0.17 7.84 -5.78
C MET A 65 -0.03 7.97 -7.29
N GLY A 66 0.18 6.87 -8.01
CA GLY A 66 0.27 6.85 -9.48
C GLY A 66 -1.05 7.12 -10.21
N SER A 67 -2.20 6.83 -9.58
CA SER A 67 -3.52 6.96 -10.20
C SER A 67 -4.19 8.32 -9.95
N GLY A 68 -3.92 8.94 -8.80
CA GLY A 68 -4.56 10.20 -8.42
C GLY A 68 -3.94 10.92 -7.24
N GLY A 69 -2.69 10.58 -6.89
CA GLY A 69 -1.94 11.28 -5.84
C GLY A 69 -2.41 10.98 -4.42
N ILE A 70 -1.85 11.73 -3.47
CA ILE A 70 -2.04 11.52 -2.05
C ILE A 70 -3.47 11.82 -1.59
N GLU A 71 -4.14 12.78 -2.24
CA GLU A 71 -5.54 13.09 -1.95
C GLU A 71 -6.46 11.92 -2.30
N THR A 72 -6.18 11.21 -3.39
CA THR A 72 -6.92 9.99 -3.76
C THR A 72 -6.71 8.89 -2.72
N TYR A 73 -5.46 8.67 -2.29
CA TYR A 73 -5.15 7.70 -1.24
C TYR A 73 -5.98 7.94 0.04
N TYR A 74 -6.09 9.19 0.50
CA TYR A 74 -6.89 9.49 1.68
C TYR A 74 -8.41 9.36 1.47
N LYS A 75 -8.92 9.50 0.25
CA LYS A 75 -10.36 9.33 -0.01
C LYS A 75 -10.77 7.87 -0.09
N GLU A 76 -9.87 7.00 -0.51
CA GLU A 76 -10.14 5.58 -0.70
C GLU A 76 -10.04 4.76 0.60
N PRO A 77 -10.63 3.55 0.65
CA PRO A 77 -10.51 2.66 1.81
C PRO A 77 -9.07 2.29 2.19
N SER A 78 -8.14 2.32 1.23
CA SER A 78 -6.71 2.10 1.48
C SER A 78 -6.12 3.11 2.46
N GLY A 79 -6.65 4.34 2.50
CA GLY A 79 -6.28 5.37 3.49
C GLY A 79 -6.67 5.03 4.92
N ASN A 80 -7.48 3.99 5.17
CA ASN A 80 -7.76 3.50 6.53
C ASN A 80 -6.49 3.02 7.23
N TYR A 81 -5.47 2.64 6.47
CA TYR A 81 -4.21 2.08 6.96
C TYR A 81 -3.05 3.06 6.79
N ALA A 82 -3.31 4.35 6.60
CA ALA A 82 -2.28 5.35 6.32
C ALA A 82 -1.18 5.44 7.39
N ASN A 83 -1.54 5.30 8.67
CA ASN A 83 -0.55 5.31 9.75
C ASN A 83 0.34 4.05 9.70
N GLU A 84 -0.27 2.88 9.48
CA GLU A 84 0.45 1.61 9.36
C GLU A 84 1.32 1.55 8.09
N THR A 85 0.85 2.18 7.01
CA THR A 85 1.53 2.17 5.72
C THR A 85 2.86 2.92 5.78
N VAL A 86 3.01 3.92 6.67
CA VAL A 86 4.32 4.55 6.93
C VAL A 86 5.33 3.53 7.43
N GLU A 87 4.95 2.72 8.43
CA GLU A 87 5.81 1.67 8.97
C GLU A 87 6.10 0.58 7.95
N ALA A 88 5.10 0.16 7.17
CA ALA A 88 5.27 -0.82 6.09
C ALA A 88 6.28 -0.33 5.04
N LEU A 89 6.21 0.95 4.64
CA LEU A 89 7.17 1.55 3.70
C LEU A 89 8.59 1.60 4.28
N LEU A 90 8.73 1.86 5.58
CA LEU A 90 10.02 1.82 6.27
C LEU A 90 10.59 0.40 6.32
N GLU A 91 9.76 -0.61 6.60
CA GLU A 91 10.13 -2.02 6.61
C GLU A 91 10.62 -2.50 5.22
N MET A 92 9.93 -2.08 4.16
CA MET A 92 10.33 -2.33 2.77
C MET A 92 11.51 -1.44 2.31
N ASN A 93 12.08 -0.63 3.20
CA ASN A 93 13.19 0.29 2.97
C ASN A 93 12.91 1.40 1.91
N ALA A 94 11.63 1.71 1.67
CA ALA A 94 11.15 2.82 0.84
C ALA A 94 11.05 4.13 1.66
N LYS A 95 12.19 4.60 2.17
CA LYS A 95 12.26 5.65 3.20
C LYS A 95 11.78 7.02 2.72
N ARG A 96 12.03 7.39 1.46
CA ARG A 96 11.54 8.68 0.94
C ARG A 96 10.04 8.61 0.70
N THR A 97 9.55 7.49 0.20
CA THR A 97 8.10 7.23 0.08
C THR A 97 7.40 7.28 1.43
N ALA A 98 7.99 6.67 2.48
CA ALA A 98 7.49 6.77 3.85
C ALA A 98 7.41 8.23 4.34
N LEU A 99 8.46 9.03 4.07
CA LEU A 99 8.49 10.45 4.43
C LEU A 99 7.41 11.28 3.72
N ILE A 100 7.10 10.96 2.47
CA ILE A 100 6.01 11.61 1.72
C ILE A 100 4.68 11.36 2.42
N LEU A 101 4.38 10.10 2.75
CA LEU A 101 3.15 9.74 3.43
C LEU A 101 3.07 10.34 4.85
N ASP A 102 4.15 10.27 5.62
CA ASP A 102 4.23 10.86 6.97
C ASP A 102 3.97 12.38 6.96
N ARG A 103 4.55 13.10 5.99
CA ARG A 103 4.26 14.53 5.80
C ARG A 103 2.81 14.78 5.39
N GLY A 104 2.23 13.92 4.56
CA GLY A 104 0.81 13.98 4.21
C GLY A 104 -0.09 13.74 5.42
N ASN A 105 0.26 12.80 6.30
CA ASN A 105 -0.52 12.49 7.49
C ASN A 105 -0.60 13.70 8.44
N GLY A 106 0.41 14.58 8.41
CA GLY A 106 0.46 15.84 9.13
C GLY A 106 -0.68 16.84 8.87
N ILE A 107 -1.52 16.63 7.85
CA ILE A 107 -2.73 17.45 7.62
C ILE A 107 -3.87 17.10 8.58
N PHE A 108 -3.86 15.88 9.14
CA PHE A 108 -4.89 15.39 10.05
C PHE A 108 -4.60 15.81 11.48
N HIS A 109 -5.60 15.69 12.34
CA HIS A 109 -5.44 16.06 13.74
C HIS A 109 -4.29 15.29 14.41
N GLU A 110 -3.33 16.02 14.98
CA GLU A 110 -2.11 15.47 15.60
C GLU A 110 -1.24 14.61 14.65
N GLY A 111 -1.45 14.72 13.34
CA GLY A 111 -0.76 13.90 12.33
C GLY A 111 -1.27 12.46 12.26
N ILE A 112 -2.41 12.16 12.89
CA ILE A 112 -2.99 10.81 12.91
C ILE A 112 -4.16 10.74 11.96
N VAL A 113 -4.05 9.87 10.96
CA VAL A 113 -5.10 9.67 9.98
C VAL A 113 -6.22 8.81 10.58
N PRO A 114 -7.50 9.23 10.54
CA PRO A 114 -8.59 8.39 11.03
C PRO A 114 -8.72 7.10 10.20
N GLU A 115 -8.73 5.94 10.86
CA GLU A 115 -8.95 4.64 10.20
C GLU A 115 -10.36 4.54 9.61
N ASN A 116 -11.34 5.19 10.24
CA ASN A 116 -12.70 5.24 9.71
C ASN A 116 -12.78 6.20 8.51
N GLN A 117 -13.06 5.66 7.33
CA GLN A 117 -13.14 6.43 6.08
C GLN A 117 -14.11 7.61 6.15
N GLN A 118 -15.27 7.46 6.78
CA GLN A 118 -16.26 8.54 6.88
C GLN A 118 -15.72 9.71 7.71
N LEU A 119 -15.11 9.43 8.87
CA LEU A 119 -14.47 10.44 9.70
C LEU A 119 -13.33 11.14 8.96
N ARG A 120 -12.49 10.37 8.26
CA ARG A 120 -11.39 10.91 7.46
C ARG A 120 -11.88 11.83 6.35
N ILE A 121 -12.94 11.46 5.64
CA ILE A 121 -13.56 12.30 4.60
C ILE A 121 -14.14 13.59 5.20
N GLU A 122 -14.72 13.52 6.40
CA GLU A 122 -15.21 14.71 7.10
C GLU A 122 -14.08 15.65 7.49
N GLU A 123 -12.95 15.14 7.99
CA GLU A 123 -11.76 15.95 8.25
C GLU A 123 -11.21 16.61 6.98
N LEU A 124 -11.07 15.86 5.89
CA LEU A 124 -10.62 16.40 4.60
C LEU A 124 -11.53 17.54 4.11
N LYS A 125 -12.85 17.42 4.27
CA LYS A 125 -13.81 18.47 3.88
C LYS A 125 -13.72 19.73 4.74
N ASN A 126 -13.22 19.60 5.96
CA ASN A 126 -13.07 20.72 6.90
C ASN A 126 -11.74 21.46 6.73
N LEU A 127 -10.80 20.93 5.94
CA LEU A 127 -9.56 21.62 5.61
C LEU A 127 -9.84 22.88 4.76
N ASP A 128 -9.12 23.96 5.03
CA ASP A 128 -9.07 25.09 4.11
C ASP A 128 -8.20 24.70 2.90
N TYR A 129 -8.87 24.31 1.81
CA TYR A 129 -8.18 23.85 0.60
C TYR A 129 -7.24 24.92 0.02
N SER A 130 -7.49 26.21 0.27
CA SER A 130 -6.61 27.29 -0.19
C SER A 130 -5.29 27.36 0.57
N GLU A 131 -5.25 26.80 1.79
CA GLU A 131 -4.04 26.74 2.62
C GLU A 131 -3.27 25.43 2.47
N ILE A 132 -3.91 24.35 1.98
CA ILE A 132 -3.31 23.01 1.95
C ILE A 132 -3.06 22.43 0.54
N SER A 133 -3.70 22.96 -0.51
CA SER A 133 -3.58 22.39 -1.87
C SER A 133 -2.14 22.31 -2.36
N TRP A 134 -1.32 23.32 -2.03
CA TRP A 134 0.09 23.36 -2.40
C TRP A 134 0.89 22.19 -1.79
N LEU A 135 0.48 21.66 -0.64
CA LEU A 135 1.13 20.53 0.00
C LEU A 135 0.81 19.24 -0.76
N PHE A 136 -0.44 19.03 -1.18
CA PHE A 136 -0.79 17.88 -2.02
C PHE A 136 0.00 17.90 -3.34
N ASP A 137 0.01 19.03 -4.03
CA ASP A 137 0.78 19.20 -5.28
C ASP A 137 2.28 18.92 -5.06
N LEU A 138 2.84 19.39 -3.94
CA LEU A 138 4.24 19.17 -3.59
C LEU A 138 4.53 17.69 -3.34
N LEU A 139 3.70 17.00 -2.55
CA LEU A 139 3.91 15.59 -2.21
C LEU A 139 3.75 14.70 -3.43
N ASP A 140 2.78 14.98 -4.30
CA ASP A 140 2.59 14.28 -5.56
C ASP A 140 3.77 14.52 -6.51
N GLN A 141 4.27 15.75 -6.60
CA GLN A 141 5.46 16.06 -7.39
C GLN A 141 6.72 15.36 -6.85
N GLU A 142 6.92 15.36 -5.53
CA GLU A 142 8.03 14.66 -4.90
C GLU A 142 7.97 13.15 -5.15
N PHE A 143 6.77 12.56 -5.13
CA PHE A 143 6.55 11.16 -5.47
C PHE A 143 6.90 10.88 -6.94
N LEU A 144 6.43 11.70 -7.88
CA LEU A 144 6.76 11.56 -9.31
C LEU A 144 8.27 11.69 -9.60
N GLN A 145 9.00 12.42 -8.76
CA GLN A 145 10.44 12.64 -8.89
C GLN A 145 11.27 11.68 -8.01
N LEU A 146 10.64 10.65 -7.44
CA LEU A 146 11.32 9.66 -6.63
C LEU A 146 12.48 9.03 -7.41
N LYS A 147 13.63 8.97 -6.73
CA LYS A 147 14.80 8.21 -7.19
C LYS A 147 14.87 6.81 -6.57
N GLU A 148 13.97 6.52 -5.64
CA GLU A 148 13.84 5.18 -5.07
C GLU A 148 13.24 4.26 -6.12
N ASP A 149 13.91 3.14 -6.34
CA ASP A 149 13.43 2.09 -7.24
C ASP A 149 12.44 1.22 -6.47
N LEU A 150 11.17 1.65 -6.45
CA LEU A 150 10.12 0.99 -5.67
C LEU A 150 9.83 -0.42 -6.17
N GLU A 151 9.95 -0.66 -7.48
CA GLU A 151 9.78 -1.98 -8.08
C GLU A 151 10.86 -2.93 -7.55
N MET A 152 12.12 -2.51 -7.62
CA MET A 152 13.23 -3.31 -7.12
C MET A 152 13.11 -3.52 -5.60
N LEU A 153 12.80 -2.48 -4.81
CA LEU A 153 12.62 -2.61 -3.36
C LEU A 153 11.53 -3.64 -3.02
N SER A 154 10.43 -3.62 -3.76
CA SER A 154 9.32 -4.56 -3.60
C SER A 154 9.76 -5.99 -3.94
N LEU A 155 10.48 -6.17 -5.06
CA LEU A 155 11.04 -7.46 -5.45
C LEU A 155 11.99 -8.00 -4.37
N ASN A 156 12.94 -7.18 -3.91
CA ASN A 156 13.88 -7.59 -2.87
C ASN A 156 13.18 -7.99 -1.58
N TYR A 157 12.11 -7.27 -1.20
CA TYR A 157 11.31 -7.63 -0.05
C TYR A 157 10.69 -9.03 -0.22
N VAL A 158 10.04 -9.28 -1.36
CA VAL A 158 9.48 -10.60 -1.68
C VAL A 158 10.56 -11.69 -1.66
N LEU A 159 11.71 -11.46 -2.30
CA LEU A 159 12.79 -12.44 -2.39
C LEU A 159 13.48 -12.73 -1.04
N ASN A 160 13.50 -11.78 -0.11
CA ASN A 160 14.03 -11.99 1.24
C ASN A 160 13.03 -12.70 2.16
N HIS A 161 11.75 -12.71 1.80
CA HIS A 161 10.66 -13.26 2.61
C HIS A 161 9.83 -14.33 1.86
N LYS A 162 10.43 -15.04 0.90
CA LYS A 162 9.70 -15.97 0.01
C LYS A 162 8.79 -16.95 0.73
N GLU A 163 9.27 -17.52 1.84
CA GLU A 163 8.53 -18.49 2.67
C GLU A 163 7.21 -17.93 3.22
N ALA A 164 7.08 -16.61 3.36
CA ALA A 164 5.83 -15.98 3.81
C ALA A 164 4.79 -15.83 2.68
N PHE A 165 5.17 -16.11 1.43
CA PHE A 165 4.31 -16.08 0.25
C PHE A 165 4.07 -17.49 -0.34
N MET A 166 4.58 -18.54 0.31
CA MET A 166 4.43 -19.95 -0.06
C MET A 166 3.55 -20.69 0.93
#